data_AF-A0A8J2X948-F1
#
_entry.id   AF-A0A8J2X948-F1
#
_cell.length_a   1.000
_cell.length_b   1.000
_cell.length_c   1.000
_cell.angle_alpha   90.00
_cell.angle_beta   90.00
_cell.angle_gamma   90.00
#
_symmetry.space_group_name_H-M   'P 1'
#
loop_
_entity.id
_entity.type
_entity.pdbx_description
1 polymer ?
#
loop_
_entity_poly.entity_id
_entity_poly.type
_entity_poly.pdbx_seq_one_letter_code
_entity_poly.pdbx_strand_id
1 'polypeptide(L)'
;MFETGSLYERFKLVSNINPELLNRGILHSKLIRSKMAVDSAKEAIACWEKAVQKERDGSMNDAIKFYREALKTHEDVEKLYRNKLLEEYSLHEGLGKLQLKQSGSEEKFDHDNKERCMDPCWLLNILPNDILARIVHFVVLQSGESWLQLSLTCSTFNHLCFHETDPYRTFAHLIYPKQCYDQTSLSLNGVSNLQVLEDNLWGNNYPQMLKKRPYVKFEGLYISVVNYLRYGANENGSRSWINPIHMITYYRYFRFYPDGRCLRLLTTDEPSLVVSHFSIDTPPKNSELCHWSLGFDHGFGHLTITRSSSKYRFVEELQIKDQGFRIHQRLKWLSSIIVDKEGEVTECSMKKEKPFFFSRVRSYVSAS
;
A
#
# COMPACT_ATOMS: atom_id res chain seq x y z
N MET A 1 45.16 -57.13 -47.94
CA MET A 1 46.54 -56.61 -47.84
C MET A 1 46.45 -55.11 -47.77
N PHE A 2 46.87 -54.56 -46.64
CA PHE A 2 47.04 -53.12 -46.42
C PHE A 2 48.21 -52.63 -47.27
N GLU A 3 48.13 -51.40 -47.78
CA GLU A 3 49.30 -50.53 -47.78
C GLU A 3 48.88 -49.07 -47.58
N THR A 4 49.34 -48.56 -46.44
CA THR A 4 49.19 -47.22 -45.88
C THR A 4 50.41 -46.40 -46.26
N GLY A 5 50.23 -45.21 -46.84
CA GLY A 5 51.35 -44.28 -47.02
C GLY A 5 50.98 -42.99 -47.75
N SER A 6 50.44 -41.99 -47.04
CA SER A 6 50.49 -40.57 -47.49
C SER A 6 50.04 -39.54 -46.44
N LEU A 7 49.57 -39.92 -45.25
CA LEU A 7 49.14 -38.96 -44.21
C LEU A 7 50.29 -38.40 -43.35
N TYR A 8 51.49 -39.00 -43.41
CA TYR A 8 52.60 -38.63 -42.51
C TYR A 8 53.37 -37.37 -42.95
N GLU A 9 53.31 -36.99 -44.24
CA GLU A 9 54.02 -35.80 -44.74
C GLU A 9 53.28 -34.49 -44.49
N ARG A 10 51.94 -34.49 -44.46
CA ARG A 10 51.15 -33.28 -44.14
C ARG A 10 51.21 -32.88 -42.67
N PHE A 11 51.57 -33.80 -41.78
CA PHE A 11 51.72 -33.50 -40.34
C PHE A 11 53.06 -32.81 -39.98
N LYS A 12 54.07 -32.85 -40.86
CA LYS A 12 55.37 -32.20 -40.61
C LYS A 12 55.41 -30.69 -40.87
N LEU A 13 54.35 -30.10 -41.43
CA LEU A 13 54.26 -28.65 -41.66
C LEU A 13 53.54 -27.90 -40.52
N VAL A 14 52.87 -28.60 -39.60
CA VAL A 14 52.20 -27.98 -38.43
C VAL A 14 53.03 -28.10 -37.15
N SER A 15 54.04 -28.97 -37.12
CA SER A 15 54.86 -29.23 -35.92
C SER A 15 55.99 -28.24 -35.65
N ASN A 16 56.11 -27.15 -36.42
CA ASN A 16 57.14 -26.12 -36.23
C ASN A 16 56.60 -24.74 -35.78
N ILE A 17 55.39 -24.68 -35.22
CA ILE A 17 54.89 -23.45 -34.60
C ILE A 17 55.25 -23.48 -33.12
N ASN A 18 56.16 -22.58 -32.73
CA ASN A 18 56.68 -22.46 -31.37
C ASN A 18 55.52 -22.14 -30.39
N PRO A 19 55.23 -22.98 -29.38
CA PRO A 19 54.06 -22.84 -28.50
C PRO A 19 54.05 -21.54 -27.67
N GLU A 20 55.22 -20.92 -27.44
CA GLU A 20 55.32 -19.60 -26.80
C GLU A 20 54.81 -18.45 -27.69
N LEU A 21 54.96 -18.54 -29.01
CA LEU A 21 54.44 -17.55 -29.96
C LEU A 21 52.91 -17.62 -30.08
N LEU A 22 52.34 -18.82 -29.98
CA LEU A 22 50.89 -19.04 -29.96
C LEU A 22 50.27 -18.49 -28.67
N ASN A 23 50.89 -18.73 -27.51
CA ASN A 23 50.44 -18.17 -26.22
C ASN A 23 50.59 -16.64 -26.15
N ARG A 24 51.68 -16.07 -26.68
CA ARG A 24 51.82 -14.61 -26.82
C ARG A 24 50.77 -14.01 -27.76
N GLY A 25 50.43 -14.68 -28.86
CA GLY A 25 49.36 -14.25 -29.78
C GLY A 25 47.96 -14.31 -29.17
N ILE A 26 47.67 -15.32 -28.35
CA ILE A 26 46.40 -15.45 -27.62
C ILE A 26 46.29 -14.39 -26.49
N LEU A 27 47.39 -14.11 -25.78
CA LEU A 27 47.42 -13.05 -24.77
C LEU A 27 47.31 -11.67 -25.39
N HIS A 28 48.02 -11.41 -26.49
CA HIS A 28 47.97 -10.15 -27.24
C HIS A 28 46.58 -9.90 -27.85
N SER A 29 45.94 -10.92 -28.41
CA SER A 29 44.56 -10.81 -28.92
C SER A 29 43.52 -10.61 -27.82
N LYS A 30 43.69 -11.22 -26.63
CA LYS A 30 42.86 -10.91 -25.45
C LYS A 30 43.05 -9.47 -24.96
N LEU A 31 44.29 -8.96 -24.97
CA LEU A 31 44.60 -7.58 -24.57
C LEU A 31 44.05 -6.54 -25.57
N ILE A 32 44.11 -6.83 -26.87
CA ILE A 32 43.48 -5.99 -27.90
C ILE A 32 41.97 -6.00 -27.72
N ARG A 33 41.36 -7.18 -27.51
CA ARG A 33 39.91 -7.32 -27.33
C ARG A 33 39.41 -6.61 -26.07
N SER A 34 40.18 -6.61 -24.98
CA SER A 34 39.82 -5.83 -23.78
C SER A 34 39.98 -4.33 -23.99
N LYS A 35 41.03 -3.89 -24.69
CA LYS A 35 41.23 -2.47 -25.02
C LYS A 35 40.13 -1.94 -25.95
N MET A 36 39.78 -2.70 -27.00
CA MET A 36 38.68 -2.35 -27.90
C MET A 36 37.32 -2.32 -27.21
N ALA A 37 37.09 -3.18 -26.21
CA ALA A 37 35.87 -3.14 -25.41
C ALA A 37 35.78 -1.88 -24.54
N VAL A 38 36.90 -1.43 -23.97
CA VAL A 38 36.97 -0.18 -23.17
C VAL A 38 36.80 1.06 -24.06
N ASP A 39 37.39 1.06 -25.25
CA ASP A 39 37.27 2.18 -26.20
C ASP A 39 35.84 2.28 -26.76
N SER A 40 35.21 1.15 -27.10
CA SER A 40 33.79 1.07 -27.49
C SER A 40 32.86 1.58 -26.39
N ALA A 41 33.12 1.21 -25.13
CA ALA A 41 32.35 1.69 -23.99
C ALA A 41 32.42 3.22 -23.83
N LYS A 42 33.60 3.83 -23.98
CA LYS A 42 33.76 5.30 -23.89
C LYS A 42 33.07 6.03 -25.03
N GLU A 43 33.14 5.49 -26.25
CA GLU A 43 32.46 6.05 -27.42
C GLU A 43 30.94 5.98 -27.25
N ALA A 44 30.42 4.86 -26.77
CA ALA A 44 29.00 4.69 -26.48
C ALA A 44 28.51 5.71 -25.42
N ILE A 45 29.29 5.92 -24.34
CA ILE A 45 28.97 6.92 -23.30
C ILE A 45 28.93 8.34 -23.87
N ALA A 46 29.89 8.72 -24.72
CA ALA A 46 29.92 10.04 -25.33
C ALA A 46 28.73 10.29 -26.28
N CYS A 47 28.29 9.26 -27.02
CA CYS A 47 27.08 9.32 -27.82
C CYS A 47 25.82 9.42 -26.96
N TRP A 48 25.77 8.71 -25.83
CA TRP A 48 24.68 8.81 -24.86
C TRP A 48 24.57 10.20 -24.23
N GLU A 49 25.69 10.83 -23.89
CA GLU A 49 25.73 12.21 -23.36
C GLU A 49 25.16 13.24 -24.33
N LYS A 50 25.53 13.12 -25.61
CA LYS A 50 24.97 13.98 -26.67
C LYS A 50 23.46 13.78 -26.80
N ALA A 51 22.98 12.55 -26.65
CA ALA A 51 21.54 12.26 -26.65
C ALA A 51 20.82 12.97 -25.50
N VAL A 52 21.35 12.87 -24.28
CA VAL A 52 20.80 13.54 -23.07
C VAL A 52 20.78 15.06 -23.22
N GLN A 53 21.84 15.66 -23.80
CA GLN A 53 21.86 17.09 -24.08
C GLN A 53 20.76 17.50 -25.07
N LYS A 54 20.60 16.74 -26.17
CA LYS A 54 19.56 17.01 -27.17
C LYS A 54 18.15 16.84 -26.63
N GLU A 55 17.96 15.92 -25.68
CA GLU A 55 16.70 15.76 -24.96
C GLU A 55 16.41 16.98 -24.08
N ARG A 56 17.40 17.48 -23.33
CA ARG A 56 17.28 18.72 -22.53
C ARG A 56 16.98 19.95 -23.39
N ASP A 57 17.56 20.01 -24.59
CA ASP A 57 17.33 21.08 -25.57
C ASP A 57 15.96 20.95 -26.29
N GLY A 58 15.17 19.90 -26.01
CA GLY A 58 13.86 19.67 -26.63
C GLY A 58 13.90 19.06 -28.04
N SER A 59 15.08 18.70 -28.55
CA SER A 59 15.28 18.07 -29.88
C SER A 59 15.12 16.55 -29.82
N MET A 60 13.93 16.07 -29.46
CA MET A 60 13.66 14.65 -29.17
C MET A 60 13.99 13.68 -30.31
N ASN A 61 13.69 14.06 -31.56
CA ASN A 61 13.94 13.19 -32.73
C ASN A 61 15.44 12.93 -32.97
N ASP A 62 16.29 13.90 -32.66
CA ASP A 62 17.74 13.74 -32.78
C ASP A 62 18.32 13.01 -31.57
N ALA A 63 17.78 13.24 -30.37
CA ALA A 63 18.14 12.47 -29.17
C ALA A 63 17.92 10.96 -29.37
N ILE A 64 16.79 10.55 -29.93
CA ILE A 64 16.48 9.13 -30.19
C ILE A 64 17.50 8.47 -31.13
N LYS A 65 18.01 9.19 -32.13
CA LYS A 65 19.03 8.65 -33.05
C LYS A 65 20.30 8.31 -32.29
N PHE A 66 20.77 9.23 -31.46
CA PHE A 66 21.97 9.04 -30.65
C PHE A 66 21.79 7.97 -29.56
N TYR A 67 20.62 7.86 -28.93
CA TYR A 67 20.33 6.76 -27.99
C TYR A 67 20.39 5.39 -28.67
N ARG A 68 19.79 5.26 -29.86
CA ARG A 68 19.82 4.01 -30.63
C ARG A 68 21.24 3.66 -31.09
N GLU A 69 22.02 4.66 -31.47
CA GLU A 69 23.42 4.48 -31.85
C GLU A 69 24.26 4.00 -30.66
N ALA A 70 24.10 4.63 -29.50
CA ALA A 70 24.79 4.24 -28.27
C ALA A 70 24.45 2.79 -27.84
N LEU A 71 23.17 2.40 -27.86
CA LEU A 71 22.73 1.02 -27.53
C LEU A 71 23.25 -0.03 -28.53
N LYS A 72 23.43 0.34 -29.80
CA LYS A 72 24.03 -0.54 -30.80
C LYS A 72 25.52 -0.76 -30.55
N THR A 73 26.23 0.27 -30.09
CA THR A 73 27.67 0.21 -29.80
C THR A 73 27.96 -0.60 -28.54
N HIS A 74 27.17 -0.40 -27.48
CA HIS A 74 27.31 -1.15 -26.24
C HIS A 74 25.94 -1.35 -25.59
N GLU A 75 25.56 -2.61 -25.34
CA GLU A 75 24.25 -2.97 -24.79
C GLU A 75 24.03 -2.35 -23.39
N ASP A 76 25.04 -2.44 -22.51
CA ASP A 76 24.99 -1.85 -21.17
C ASP A 76 25.45 -0.38 -21.09
N VAL A 77 25.43 0.38 -22.20
CA VAL A 77 25.88 1.79 -22.21
C VAL A 77 25.16 2.64 -21.17
N GLU A 78 23.87 2.36 -20.96
CA GLU A 78 23.06 3.06 -19.98
C GLU A 78 23.63 2.86 -18.57
N LYS A 79 23.99 1.62 -18.20
CA LYS A 79 24.59 1.31 -16.90
C LYS A 79 25.95 1.99 -16.71
N LEU A 80 26.77 2.03 -17.75
CA LEU A 80 28.08 2.68 -17.71
C LEU A 80 27.97 4.19 -17.56
N TYR A 81 27.07 4.82 -18.33
CA TYR A 81 26.78 6.24 -18.18
C TYR A 81 26.23 6.56 -16.79
N ARG A 82 25.37 5.68 -16.26
CA ARG A 82 24.83 5.81 -14.91
C ARG A 82 25.91 5.77 -13.84
N ASN A 83 26.89 4.87 -13.94
CA ASN A 83 28.02 4.80 -13.02
C ASN A 83 28.91 6.05 -13.09
N LYS A 84 29.17 6.56 -14.30
CA LYS A 84 29.92 7.80 -14.49
C LYS A 84 29.26 8.99 -13.76
N LEU A 85 27.93 9.14 -13.89
CA LEU A 85 27.21 10.21 -13.20
C LEU A 85 27.23 10.06 -11.66
N LEU A 86 27.23 8.82 -11.16
CA LEU A 86 27.38 8.53 -9.72
C LEU A 86 28.78 8.90 -9.22
N GLU A 87 29.83 8.58 -9.99
CA GLU A 87 31.21 8.99 -9.70
C GLU A 87 31.33 10.52 -9.69
N GLU A 88 30.78 11.21 -10.71
CA GLU A 88 30.76 12.68 -10.76
C GLU A 88 30.01 13.30 -9.57
N TYR A 89 28.86 12.72 -9.19
CA TYR A 89 28.10 13.17 -8.01
C TYR A 89 28.87 12.97 -6.71
N SER A 90 29.47 11.79 -6.50
CA SER A 90 30.26 11.50 -5.30
C SER A 90 31.52 12.37 -5.20
N LEU A 91 32.15 12.69 -6.33
CA LEU A 91 33.23 13.67 -6.42
C LEU A 91 32.75 15.06 -6.04
N HIS A 92 31.58 15.49 -6.53
CA HIS A 92 30.99 16.79 -6.20
C HIS A 92 30.61 16.89 -4.71
N GLU A 93 30.08 15.81 -4.12
CA GLU A 93 29.81 15.72 -2.68
C GLU A 93 31.12 15.76 -1.87
N GLY A 94 32.15 15.03 -2.32
CA GLY A 94 33.50 15.05 -1.73
C GLY A 94 34.13 16.44 -1.79
N LEU A 95 34.02 17.14 -2.91
CA LEU A 95 34.47 18.52 -3.08
C LEU A 95 33.70 19.48 -2.15
N GLY A 96 32.39 19.30 -1.99
CA GLY A 96 31.58 20.05 -1.02
C GLY A 96 32.00 19.80 0.43
N LYS A 97 32.28 18.54 0.80
CA LYS A 97 32.82 18.16 2.12
C LYS A 97 34.24 18.70 2.35
N LEU A 98 35.07 18.77 1.31
CA LEU A 98 36.41 19.38 1.35
C LEU A 98 36.37 20.90 1.49
N GLN A 99 35.39 21.56 0.86
CA GLN A 99 35.16 23.00 1.04
C GLN A 99 34.63 23.35 2.45
N LEU A 100 33.91 22.43 3.10
CA LEU A 100 33.48 22.56 4.51
C LEU A 100 34.55 22.12 5.53
N LYS A 101 35.48 21.23 5.14
CA LYS A 101 36.62 20.80 5.97
C LYS A 101 37.88 21.65 5.74
N GLN A 102 37.80 22.94 6.06
CA GLN A 102 38.94 23.64 6.69
C GLN A 102 38.85 23.54 8.22
N SER A 103 38.62 22.32 8.72
CA SER A 103 39.00 21.88 10.07
C SER A 103 38.67 20.39 10.23
N GLY A 104 39.71 19.58 10.39
CA GLY A 104 39.64 18.37 11.22
C GLY A 104 39.20 17.05 10.58
N SER A 105 40.16 16.13 10.57
CA SER A 105 40.07 14.66 10.66
C SER A 105 39.53 13.85 9.47
N GLU A 106 40.43 13.00 9.00
CA GLU A 106 40.26 11.85 8.11
C GLU A 106 39.50 10.74 8.85
N GLU A 107 38.50 10.15 8.20
CA GLU A 107 37.95 8.86 8.59
C GLU A 107 38.09 7.88 7.42
N LYS A 108 38.60 6.68 7.75
CA LYS A 108 38.83 5.56 6.84
C LYS A 108 37.49 4.89 6.52
N PHE A 109 37.21 4.69 5.24
CA PHE A 109 36.13 3.81 4.78
C PHE A 109 36.66 2.36 4.68
N ASP A 110 36.08 1.47 5.50
CA ASP A 110 36.26 0.02 5.37
C ASP A 110 35.43 -0.48 4.18
N HIS A 111 36.10 -1.15 3.24
CA HIS A 111 35.47 -1.76 2.07
C HIS A 111 35.39 -3.26 2.31
N ASP A 112 34.26 -3.73 2.83
CA ASP A 112 33.95 -5.15 2.76
C ASP A 112 32.43 -5.38 2.74
N ASN A 113 31.89 -5.62 1.55
CA ASN A 113 30.75 -6.52 1.38
C ASN A 113 30.55 -6.89 -0.10
N LYS A 114 30.53 -8.20 -0.35
CA LYS A 114 30.19 -8.81 -1.64
C LYS A 114 28.76 -8.43 -2.04
N GLU A 115 28.61 -7.39 -2.85
CA GLU A 115 27.31 -7.05 -3.45
C GLU A 115 26.99 -7.98 -4.63
N ARG A 116 25.82 -8.61 -4.54
CA ARG A 116 25.14 -9.14 -5.72
C ARG A 116 24.85 -7.95 -6.63
N CYS A 117 25.18 -8.08 -7.91
CA CYS A 117 24.94 -7.10 -8.96
C CYS A 117 23.43 -6.83 -9.09
N MET A 118 22.93 -5.89 -8.29
CA MET A 118 21.63 -5.24 -8.46
C MET A 118 21.94 -3.86 -9.02
N ASP A 119 21.35 -3.52 -10.16
CA ASP A 119 21.60 -2.21 -10.78
C ASP A 119 21.29 -1.08 -9.80
N PRO A 120 22.14 -0.03 -9.73
CA PRO A 120 21.96 1.05 -8.78
C PRO A 120 20.60 1.72 -9.02
N CYS A 121 19.74 1.73 -7.99
CA CYS A 121 18.49 2.47 -8.03
C CYS A 121 18.81 3.96 -7.90
N TRP A 122 18.74 4.66 -9.02
CA TRP A 122 19.03 6.10 -9.13
C TRP A 122 18.30 6.94 -8.09
N LEU A 123 17.04 6.61 -7.81
CA LEU A 123 16.24 7.33 -6.84
C LEU A 123 16.85 7.27 -5.44
N LEU A 124 17.35 6.11 -5.02
CA LEU A 124 17.90 5.88 -3.68
C LEU A 124 19.33 6.39 -3.55
N ASN A 125 20.08 6.41 -4.65
CA ASN A 125 21.48 6.82 -4.65
C ASN A 125 21.67 8.34 -4.84
N ILE A 126 20.68 9.01 -5.46
CA ILE A 126 20.75 10.45 -5.75
C ILE A 126 19.99 11.27 -4.70
N LEU A 127 18.85 10.78 -4.21
CA LEU A 127 18.03 11.55 -3.29
C LEU A 127 18.40 11.27 -1.82
N PRO A 128 18.56 12.32 -0.99
CA PRO A 128 18.71 12.16 0.44
C PRO A 128 17.42 11.60 1.07
N ASN A 129 17.58 10.95 2.23
CA ASN A 129 16.48 10.33 2.97
C ASN A 129 15.31 11.30 3.27
N ASP A 130 15.59 12.59 3.48
CA ASP A 130 14.56 13.61 3.71
C ASP A 130 13.59 13.78 2.53
N ILE A 131 14.13 13.73 1.30
CA ILE A 131 13.31 13.84 0.09
C ILE A 131 12.53 12.54 -0.12
N LEU A 132 13.17 11.39 0.12
CA LEU A 132 12.49 10.09 0.06
C LEU A 132 11.34 10.00 1.09
N ALA A 133 11.54 10.51 2.31
CA ALA A 133 10.49 10.59 3.33
C ALA A 133 9.33 11.50 2.90
N ARG A 134 9.62 12.63 2.23
CA ARG A 134 8.57 13.48 1.62
C ARG A 134 7.80 12.75 0.53
N ILE A 135 8.46 11.96 -0.31
CA ILE A 135 7.79 11.13 -1.32
C ILE A 135 6.84 10.14 -0.63
N VAL A 136 7.31 9.45 0.43
CA VAL A 136 6.46 8.55 1.22
C VAL A 136 5.25 9.29 1.79
N HIS A 137 5.44 10.50 2.32
CA HIS A 137 4.33 11.34 2.80
C HIS A 137 3.29 11.58 1.71
N PHE A 138 3.68 12.01 0.51
CA PHE A 138 2.73 12.23 -0.60
C PHE A 138 2.00 10.95 -1.00
N VAL A 139 2.69 9.82 -1.00
CA VAL A 139 2.07 8.51 -1.30
C VAL A 139 1.04 8.13 -0.25
N VAL A 140 1.32 8.38 1.04
CA VAL A 140 0.38 8.15 2.14
C VAL A 140 -0.87 9.01 2.00
N LEU A 141 -0.74 10.27 1.60
CA LEU A 141 -1.88 11.17 1.35
C LEU A 141 -2.74 10.69 0.18
N GLN A 142 -2.16 10.02 -0.81
CA GLN A 142 -2.87 9.51 -1.97
C GLN A 142 -3.62 8.21 -1.67
N SER A 143 -2.93 7.19 -1.14
CA SER A 143 -3.53 5.89 -0.83
C SER A 143 -2.65 5.04 0.07
N GLY A 144 -3.25 4.43 1.10
CA GLY A 144 -2.56 3.42 1.92
C GLY A 144 -2.16 2.16 1.14
N GLU A 145 -2.83 1.83 0.04
CA GLU A 145 -2.44 0.71 -0.83
C GLU A 145 -1.14 1.01 -1.57
N SER A 146 -1.00 2.23 -2.10
CA SER A 146 0.20 2.69 -2.77
C SER A 146 1.39 2.78 -1.81
N TRP A 147 1.15 3.17 -0.55
CA TRP A 147 2.17 3.14 0.51
C TRP A 147 2.69 1.72 0.76
N LEU A 148 1.79 0.73 0.88
CA LEU A 148 2.19 -0.67 1.04
C LEU A 148 2.97 -1.15 -0.20
N GLN A 149 2.49 -0.86 -1.40
CA GLN A 149 3.19 -1.23 -2.64
C GLN A 149 4.59 -0.61 -2.70
N LEU A 150 4.75 0.66 -2.33
CA LEU A 150 6.04 1.34 -2.25
C LEU A 150 6.99 0.63 -1.27
N SER A 151 6.49 0.24 -0.10
CA SER A 151 7.29 -0.45 0.92
C SER A 151 7.82 -1.83 0.50
N LEU A 152 7.21 -2.44 -0.53
CA LEU A 152 7.61 -3.73 -1.07
C LEU A 152 8.66 -3.62 -2.19
N THR A 153 8.97 -2.41 -2.65
CA THR A 153 9.90 -2.20 -3.77
C THR A 153 11.37 -2.37 -3.39
N CYS A 154 11.79 -1.86 -2.23
CA CYS A 154 13.17 -1.93 -1.76
C CYS A 154 13.26 -1.86 -0.22
N SER A 155 14.40 -2.27 0.33
CA SER A 155 14.68 -2.21 1.77
C SER A 155 14.68 -0.79 2.32
N THR A 156 15.18 0.20 1.56
CA THR A 156 15.19 1.60 1.98
C THR A 156 13.78 2.16 2.15
N PHE A 157 12.89 1.95 1.17
CA PHE A 157 11.48 2.35 1.30
C PHE A 157 10.74 1.53 2.35
N ASN A 158 11.09 0.26 2.54
CA ASN A 158 10.55 -0.54 3.63
C ASN A 158 10.85 0.09 4.99
N HIS A 159 12.10 0.49 5.21
CA HIS A 159 12.52 1.20 6.42
C HIS A 159 11.77 2.52 6.58
N LEU A 160 11.78 3.37 5.55
CA LEU A 160 11.10 4.67 5.58
C LEU A 160 9.58 4.57 5.77
N CYS A 161 8.96 3.47 5.33
CA CYS A 161 7.51 3.26 5.49
C CYS A 161 7.15 2.74 6.88
N PHE A 162 7.87 1.74 7.40
CA PHE A 162 7.45 1.01 8.61
C PHE A 162 8.22 1.37 9.89
N HIS A 163 9.44 1.88 9.77
CA HIS A 163 10.30 2.18 10.93
C HIS A 163 10.23 3.66 11.33
N GLU A 164 9.92 4.55 10.38
CA GLU A 164 9.67 5.96 10.67
C GLU A 164 8.28 6.19 11.24
N THR A 165 8.14 7.19 12.11
CA THR A 165 6.86 7.54 12.75
C THR A 165 5.99 8.46 11.91
N ASP A 166 6.58 9.23 10.99
CA ASP A 166 5.89 10.22 10.17
C ASP A 166 4.78 9.67 9.27
N PRO A 167 4.93 8.51 8.59
CA PRO A 167 3.83 7.90 7.84
C PRO A 167 2.61 7.61 8.73
N TYR A 168 2.83 7.06 9.91
CA TYR A 168 1.76 6.74 10.88
C TYR A 168 1.11 8.00 11.45
N ARG A 169 1.88 9.05 11.70
CA ARG A 169 1.35 10.36 12.08
C ARG A 169 0.41 10.91 11.01
N THR A 170 0.82 10.81 9.75
CA THR A 170 0.01 11.26 8.60
C THR A 170 -1.30 10.46 8.51
N PHE A 171 -1.25 9.13 8.65
CA PHE A 171 -2.47 8.31 8.72
C PHE A 171 -3.39 8.71 9.87
N ALA A 172 -2.86 8.95 11.06
CA ALA A 172 -3.64 9.39 12.20
C ALA A 172 -4.36 10.72 11.93
N HIS A 173 -3.66 11.70 11.35
CA HIS A 173 -4.22 12.99 10.97
C HIS A 173 -5.27 12.91 9.85
N LEU A 174 -5.25 11.86 9.03
CA LEU A 174 -6.28 11.62 8.01
C LEU A 174 -7.53 10.91 8.57
N ILE A 175 -7.34 9.99 9.53
CA ILE A 175 -8.38 9.09 10.01
C ILE A 175 -9.19 9.70 11.16
N TYR A 176 -8.52 10.19 12.20
CA TYR A 176 -9.17 10.54 13.46
C TYR A 176 -9.97 11.84 13.42
N PRO A 177 -9.57 12.90 12.67
CA PRO A 177 -10.40 14.09 12.53
C PRO A 177 -11.75 13.84 11.83
N LYS A 178 -11.86 12.75 11.06
CA LYS A 178 -13.11 12.33 10.41
C LYS A 178 -14.03 11.53 11.34
N GLN A 179 -13.59 11.23 12.57
CA GLN A 179 -14.38 10.47 13.53
C GLN A 179 -15.27 11.39 14.35
N CYS A 180 -16.56 11.08 14.44
CA CYS A 180 -17.52 11.84 15.22
C CYS A 180 -17.62 11.25 16.63
N TYR A 181 -17.32 12.04 17.66
CA TYR A 181 -17.46 11.64 19.06
C TYR A 181 -18.65 12.33 19.71
N ASP A 182 -19.33 11.64 20.62
CA ASP A 182 -20.44 12.23 21.36
C ASP A 182 -19.94 13.31 22.35
N GLN A 183 -20.46 14.53 22.21
CA GLN A 183 -20.12 15.69 23.02
C GLN A 183 -20.52 15.51 24.50
N THR A 184 -21.61 14.77 24.75
CA THR A 184 -22.08 14.50 26.11
C THR A 184 -21.09 13.60 26.83
N SER A 185 -20.70 12.51 26.18
CA SER A 185 -19.66 11.59 26.65
C SER A 185 -18.30 12.27 26.83
N LEU A 186 -17.92 13.20 25.94
CA LEU A 186 -16.72 14.04 26.09
C LEU A 186 -16.74 14.84 27.39
N SER A 187 -17.86 15.52 27.65
CA SER A 187 -18.04 16.39 28.81
C SER A 187 -18.04 15.60 30.11
N LEU A 188 -18.72 14.45 30.15
CA LEU A 188 -18.78 13.58 31.33
C LEU A 188 -17.42 12.99 31.71
N ASN A 189 -16.56 12.73 30.73
CA ASN A 189 -15.21 12.25 30.97
C ASN A 189 -14.20 13.38 31.27
N GLY A 190 -14.67 14.63 31.40
CA GLY A 190 -13.80 15.79 31.67
C GLY A 190 -12.86 16.14 30.52
N VAL A 191 -13.17 15.69 29.29
CA VAL A 191 -12.32 15.89 28.12
C VAL A 191 -12.79 17.12 27.34
N SER A 192 -12.12 18.25 27.57
CA SER A 192 -12.40 19.50 26.85
C SER A 192 -11.82 19.51 25.43
N ASN A 193 -10.73 18.76 25.20
CA ASN A 193 -10.04 18.68 23.91
C ASN A 193 -9.52 17.26 23.66
N LEU A 194 -9.96 16.64 22.56
CA LEU A 194 -9.52 15.31 22.14
C LEU A 194 -8.01 15.23 21.88
N GLN A 195 -7.39 16.30 21.37
CA GLN A 195 -5.95 16.32 21.08
C GLN A 195 -5.12 16.15 22.35
N VAL A 196 -5.49 16.83 23.43
CA VAL A 196 -4.81 16.71 24.73
C VAL A 196 -4.94 15.30 25.30
N LEU A 197 -6.10 14.66 25.11
CA LEU A 197 -6.30 13.28 25.51
C LEU A 197 -5.43 12.32 24.68
N GLU A 198 -5.35 12.55 23.38
CA GLU A 198 -4.51 11.76 22.46
C GLU A 198 -3.02 11.84 22.85
N ASP A 199 -2.53 13.05 23.13
CA ASP A 199 -1.15 13.30 23.55
C ASP A 199 -0.84 12.61 24.88
N ASN A 200 -1.78 12.61 25.83
CA ASN A 200 -1.60 11.95 27.13
C ASN A 200 -1.59 10.41 27.03
N LEU A 201 -2.40 9.83 26.12
CA LEU A 201 -2.54 8.38 26.00
C LEU A 201 -1.48 7.73 25.12
N TRP A 202 -1.10 8.38 24.02
CA TRP A 202 -0.20 7.81 23.02
C TRP A 202 1.05 8.66 22.75
N GLY A 203 1.00 9.97 23.01
CA GLY A 203 2.08 10.91 22.70
C GLY A 203 2.53 10.77 21.24
N ASN A 204 3.82 10.52 21.03
CA ASN A 204 4.40 10.34 19.68
C ASN A 204 4.27 8.91 19.13
N ASN A 205 3.61 7.98 19.83
CA ASN A 205 3.49 6.60 19.40
C ASN A 205 2.25 6.36 18.51
N TYR A 206 2.24 7.00 17.34
CA TYR A 206 1.21 6.86 16.32
C TYR A 206 0.97 5.40 15.86
N PRO A 207 2.00 4.53 15.71
CA PRO A 207 1.78 3.12 15.37
C PRO A 207 0.92 2.39 16.39
N GLN A 208 1.17 2.61 17.69
CA GLN A 208 0.35 2.01 18.75
C GLN A 208 -1.05 2.60 18.79
N MET A 209 -1.20 3.91 18.56
CA MET A 209 -2.51 4.55 18.50
C MET A 209 -3.37 3.93 17.39
N LEU A 210 -2.87 3.85 16.16
CA LEU A 210 -3.59 3.27 15.02
C LEU A 210 -3.97 1.81 15.22
N LYS A 211 -3.18 1.07 16.02
CA LYS A 211 -3.44 -0.34 16.36
C LYS A 211 -4.47 -0.52 17.47
N LYS A 212 -4.50 0.39 18.46
CA LYS A 212 -5.31 0.23 19.69
C LYS A 212 -6.59 1.06 19.70
N ARG A 213 -6.59 2.22 19.06
CA ARG A 213 -7.73 3.16 19.06
C ARG A 213 -8.67 2.83 17.89
N PRO A 214 -9.85 2.26 18.16
CA PRO A 214 -10.80 1.89 17.13
C PRO A 214 -11.33 3.11 16.38
N TYR A 215 -11.69 2.92 15.11
CA TYR A 215 -12.25 3.95 14.26
C TYR A 215 -13.17 3.34 13.20
N VAL A 216 -14.11 4.15 12.71
CA VAL A 216 -15.04 3.79 11.64
C VAL A 216 -14.37 3.99 10.28
N LYS A 217 -14.60 3.06 9.35
CA LYS A 217 -14.06 3.11 7.99
C LYS A 217 -15.12 3.61 7.02
N PHE A 218 -14.75 4.55 6.15
CA PHE A 218 -15.67 5.22 5.23
C PHE A 218 -15.59 4.69 3.78
N GLU A 219 -14.48 4.05 3.42
CA GLU A 219 -14.17 3.60 2.05
C GLU A 219 -14.83 2.25 1.70
N GLY A 220 -16.01 1.98 2.25
CA GLY A 220 -16.68 0.70 2.08
C GLY A 220 -17.98 0.55 2.86
N LEU A 221 -18.39 -0.70 3.04
CA LEU A 221 -19.63 -1.10 3.69
C LEU A 221 -19.37 -2.06 4.83
N TYR A 222 -20.14 -1.94 5.89
CA TYR A 222 -20.23 -2.95 6.93
C TYR A 222 -21.42 -3.85 6.63
N ILE A 223 -21.17 -5.15 6.47
CA ILE A 223 -22.16 -6.13 6.02
C ILE A 223 -22.34 -7.19 7.11
N SER A 224 -23.58 -7.41 7.54
CA SER A 224 -23.96 -8.55 8.38
C SER A 224 -24.84 -9.49 7.58
N VAL A 225 -24.44 -10.77 7.53
CA VAL A 225 -25.17 -11.84 6.84
C VAL A 225 -25.84 -12.71 7.88
N VAL A 226 -27.15 -12.79 7.85
CA VAL A 226 -27.93 -13.59 8.80
C VAL A 226 -28.75 -14.62 8.05
N ASN A 227 -28.63 -15.87 8.48
CA ASN A 227 -29.42 -16.99 7.99
C ASN A 227 -30.39 -17.44 9.07
N TYR A 228 -31.65 -17.62 8.74
CA TYR A 228 -32.61 -18.27 9.62
C TYR A 228 -33.44 -19.31 8.88
N LEU A 229 -33.83 -20.35 9.62
CA LEU A 229 -34.68 -21.41 9.11
C LEU A 229 -36.14 -21.04 9.37
N ARG A 230 -36.96 -21.10 8.33
CA ARG A 230 -38.41 -21.01 8.40
C ARG A 230 -38.98 -22.39 8.14
N TYR A 231 -39.73 -22.91 9.09
CA TYR A 231 -40.49 -24.15 8.90
C TYR A 231 -41.75 -23.83 8.10
N GLY A 232 -41.98 -24.55 7.00
CA GLY A 232 -43.22 -24.47 6.24
C GLY A 232 -44.40 -25.01 7.05
N ALA A 233 -45.61 -24.53 6.75
CA ALA A 233 -46.83 -25.15 7.25
C ALA A 233 -47.17 -26.35 6.36
N ASN A 234 -47.47 -27.50 6.97
CA ASN A 234 -48.03 -28.63 6.23
C ASN A 234 -49.49 -28.29 5.89
N GLU A 235 -49.92 -28.55 4.66
CA GLU A 235 -51.33 -28.48 4.31
C GLU A 235 -52.12 -29.49 5.16
N ASN A 236 -53.27 -29.06 5.69
CA ASN A 236 -54.15 -29.89 6.50
C ASN A 236 -54.57 -31.14 5.71
N GLY A 237 -53.92 -32.28 5.98
CA GLY A 237 -54.15 -33.56 5.30
C GLY A 237 -52.90 -34.23 4.72
N SER A 238 -51.75 -33.55 4.70
CA SER A 238 -50.49 -34.17 4.28
C SER A 238 -49.95 -35.14 5.33
N ARG A 239 -49.72 -36.39 4.93
CA ARG A 239 -49.09 -37.46 5.73
C ARG A 239 -47.56 -37.37 5.74
N SER A 240 -46.95 -36.27 5.31
CA SER A 240 -45.50 -36.12 5.30
C SER A 240 -44.97 -35.84 6.71
N TRP A 241 -44.14 -36.75 7.23
CA TRP A 241 -43.47 -36.63 8.54
C TRP A 241 -42.29 -35.64 8.52
N ILE A 242 -42.06 -35.00 7.37
CA ILE A 242 -40.94 -34.10 7.11
C ILE A 242 -41.53 -32.73 6.79
N ASN A 243 -41.37 -31.79 7.71
CA ASN A 243 -41.71 -30.39 7.47
C ASN A 243 -40.64 -29.80 6.53
N PRO A 244 -41.01 -29.22 5.38
CA PRO A 244 -40.04 -28.56 4.51
C PRO A 244 -39.42 -27.36 5.24
N ILE A 245 -38.09 -27.34 5.29
CA ILE A 245 -37.31 -26.26 5.91
C ILE A 245 -36.85 -25.31 4.80
N HIS A 246 -37.21 -24.04 4.91
CA HIS A 246 -36.75 -23.00 4.00
C HIS A 246 -35.72 -22.11 4.71
N MET A 247 -34.49 -22.06 4.21
CA MET A 247 -33.45 -21.18 4.74
C MET A 247 -33.56 -19.81 4.07
N ILE A 248 -33.77 -18.77 4.87
CA ILE A 248 -33.82 -17.38 4.41
C ILE A 248 -32.54 -16.69 4.83
N THR A 249 -31.84 -16.12 3.86
CA THR A 249 -30.68 -15.25 4.07
C THR A 249 -31.12 -13.80 3.89
N TYR A 250 -30.78 -12.97 4.85
CA TYR A 250 -30.93 -11.53 4.71
C TYR A 250 -29.65 -10.82 5.14
N TYR A 251 -29.50 -9.62 4.60
CA TYR A 251 -28.31 -8.79 4.71
C TYR A 251 -28.66 -7.49 5.40
N ARG A 252 -27.75 -7.02 6.26
CA ARG A 252 -27.77 -5.66 6.78
C ARG A 252 -26.53 -4.92 6.33
N TYR A 253 -26.73 -3.74 5.79
CA TYR A 253 -25.68 -2.87 5.27
C TYR A 253 -25.64 -1.57 6.07
N PHE A 254 -24.43 -1.16 6.45
CA PHE A 254 -24.13 0.18 6.92
C PHE A 254 -23.04 0.82 6.05
N ARG A 255 -23.30 2.03 5.56
CA ARG A 255 -22.27 2.93 5.01
C ARG A 255 -22.17 4.15 5.90
N PHE A 256 -20.98 4.43 6.41
CA PHE A 256 -20.72 5.58 7.27
C PHE A 256 -20.14 6.73 6.45
N TYR A 257 -20.44 7.96 6.85
CA TYR A 257 -19.91 9.18 6.26
C TYR A 257 -19.21 10.04 7.34
N PRO A 258 -18.17 10.82 6.98
CA PRO A 258 -17.39 11.63 7.92
C PRO A 258 -18.17 12.74 8.66
N ASP A 259 -19.37 13.06 8.20
CA ASP A 259 -20.23 14.10 8.76
C ASP A 259 -21.15 13.59 9.89
N GLY A 260 -20.98 12.33 10.31
CA GLY A 260 -21.81 11.72 11.35
C GLY A 260 -23.10 11.11 10.82
N ARG A 261 -23.35 11.11 9.50
CA ARG A 261 -24.47 10.38 8.89
C ARG A 261 -24.06 8.96 8.51
N CYS A 262 -25.00 8.03 8.54
CA CYS A 262 -24.82 6.69 7.99
C CYS A 262 -26.09 6.17 7.32
N LEU A 263 -25.91 5.43 6.22
CA LEU A 263 -27.01 4.81 5.50
C LEU A 263 -27.17 3.35 5.95
N ARG A 264 -28.38 2.98 6.35
CA ARG A 264 -28.75 1.65 6.82
C ARG A 264 -29.69 0.98 5.82
N LEU A 265 -29.49 -0.30 5.52
CA LEU A 265 -30.41 -1.09 4.72
C LEU A 265 -30.53 -2.51 5.25
N LEU A 266 -31.76 -2.99 5.33
CA LEU A 266 -32.10 -4.39 5.59
C LEU A 266 -32.78 -4.94 4.34
N THR A 267 -32.18 -5.94 3.68
CA THR A 267 -32.72 -6.54 2.44
C THR A 267 -32.31 -8.00 2.31
N THR A 268 -33.00 -8.75 1.45
CA THR A 268 -32.58 -10.08 0.98
C THR A 268 -31.61 -10.00 -0.21
N ASP A 269 -31.41 -8.80 -0.78
CA ASP A 269 -30.54 -8.60 -1.93
C ASP A 269 -29.06 -8.78 -1.55
N GLU A 270 -28.35 -9.55 -2.38
CA GLU A 270 -26.93 -9.83 -2.19
C GLU A 270 -26.05 -8.60 -2.44
N PRO A 271 -24.82 -8.56 -1.87
CA PRO A 271 -23.92 -7.42 -2.00
C PRO A 271 -23.64 -7.02 -3.45
N SER A 272 -23.61 -7.97 -4.38
CA SER A 272 -23.37 -7.73 -5.81
C SER A 272 -24.38 -6.78 -6.45
N LEU A 273 -25.63 -6.77 -5.96
CA LEU A 273 -26.71 -5.91 -6.47
C LEU A 273 -26.76 -4.54 -5.77
N VAL A 274 -26.38 -4.51 -4.49
CA VAL A 274 -26.55 -3.34 -3.63
C VAL A 274 -25.35 -2.40 -3.67
N VAL A 275 -24.13 -2.95 -3.66
CA VAL A 275 -22.88 -2.19 -3.41
C VAL A 275 -22.65 -1.08 -4.44
N SER A 276 -22.97 -1.28 -5.72
CA SER A 276 -22.66 -0.28 -6.76
C SER A 276 -23.47 1.01 -6.63
N HIS A 277 -24.68 0.96 -6.07
CA HIS A 277 -25.61 2.09 -6.02
C HIS A 277 -25.91 2.58 -4.59
N PHE A 278 -25.19 2.08 -3.58
CA PHE A 278 -25.43 2.41 -2.17
C PHE A 278 -24.82 3.76 -1.80
N SER A 279 -25.42 4.88 -2.24
CA SER A 279 -24.97 6.25 -1.91
C SER A 279 -26.06 7.06 -1.20
N ILE A 280 -25.64 8.13 -0.52
CA ILE A 280 -26.57 9.10 0.07
C ILE A 280 -27.28 9.93 -1.01
N ASP A 281 -26.63 10.18 -2.14
CA ASP A 281 -27.19 10.94 -3.26
C ASP A 281 -28.26 10.14 -4.03
N THR A 282 -28.06 8.82 -4.09
CA THR A 282 -28.97 7.87 -4.74
C THR A 282 -29.29 6.73 -3.77
N PRO A 283 -30.09 6.99 -2.72
CA PRO A 283 -30.36 6.01 -1.69
C PRO A 283 -31.13 4.81 -2.26
N PRO A 284 -30.72 3.56 -1.95
CA PRO A 284 -31.48 2.37 -2.34
C PRO A 284 -32.90 2.39 -1.75
N LYS A 285 -33.82 1.69 -2.40
CA LYS A 285 -35.19 1.53 -1.89
C LYS A 285 -35.16 0.95 -0.47
N ASN A 286 -35.99 1.48 0.42
CA ASN A 286 -36.09 1.10 1.83
C ASN A 286 -34.82 1.32 2.66
N SER A 287 -33.85 2.09 2.15
CA SER A 287 -32.74 2.54 2.97
C SER A 287 -33.17 3.67 3.90
N GLU A 288 -32.54 3.72 5.07
CA GLU A 288 -32.82 4.70 6.11
C GLU A 288 -31.55 5.49 6.41
N LEU A 289 -31.71 6.81 6.53
CA LEU A 289 -30.65 7.69 6.97
C LEU A 289 -30.62 7.75 8.50
N CYS A 290 -29.49 7.40 9.07
CA CYS A 290 -29.23 7.39 10.50
C CYS A 290 -28.07 8.34 10.84
N HIS A 291 -27.88 8.63 12.12
CA HIS A 291 -26.72 9.35 12.64
C HIS A 291 -25.87 8.41 13.48
N TRP A 292 -24.55 8.58 13.45
CA TRP A 292 -23.62 7.78 14.23
C TRP A 292 -22.66 8.64 15.04
N SER A 293 -22.22 8.12 16.18
CA SER A 293 -21.21 8.72 17.03
C SER A 293 -20.41 7.67 17.79
N LEU A 294 -19.18 8.00 18.14
CA LEU A 294 -18.32 7.19 19.00
C LEU A 294 -18.36 7.67 20.44
N GLY A 295 -18.45 6.73 21.37
CA GLY A 295 -18.25 6.91 22.79
C GLY A 295 -16.85 6.47 23.24
N PHE A 296 -16.49 6.81 24.49
CA PHE A 296 -15.19 6.48 25.09
C PHE A 296 -15.13 5.04 25.62
N ASP A 297 -16.29 4.43 25.83
CA ASP A 297 -16.38 3.06 26.30
C ASP A 297 -15.68 2.08 25.36
N HIS A 298 -15.22 0.97 25.95
CA HIS A 298 -14.43 -0.04 25.25
C HIS A 298 -13.18 0.52 24.56
N GLY A 299 -12.58 1.57 25.12
CA GLY A 299 -11.38 2.21 24.58
C GLY A 299 -11.67 2.91 23.25
N PHE A 300 -12.66 3.81 23.22
CA PHE A 300 -13.10 4.55 22.03
C PHE A 300 -13.83 3.70 20.98
N GLY A 301 -14.23 2.47 21.34
CA GLY A 301 -14.80 1.49 20.43
C GLY A 301 -16.32 1.38 20.49
N HIS A 302 -17.00 2.15 21.34
CA HIS A 302 -18.46 2.15 21.43
C HIS A 302 -19.04 3.00 20.31
N LEU A 303 -19.78 2.38 19.40
CA LEU A 303 -20.44 3.01 18.26
C LEU A 303 -21.94 3.02 18.50
N THR A 304 -22.53 4.21 18.55
CA THR A 304 -23.96 4.41 18.70
C THR A 304 -24.53 4.87 17.36
N ILE A 305 -25.60 4.21 16.90
CA ILE A 305 -26.32 4.57 15.69
C ILE A 305 -27.75 4.90 16.09
N THR A 306 -28.23 6.08 15.68
CA THR A 306 -29.55 6.59 16.04
C THR A 306 -30.36 6.90 14.79
N ARG A 307 -31.65 6.55 14.84
CA ARG A 307 -32.63 6.97 13.83
C ARG A 307 -33.95 7.31 14.50
N SER A 308 -34.61 8.35 13.99
CA SER A 308 -35.90 8.81 14.48
C SER A 308 -36.94 8.69 13.38
N SER A 309 -38.08 8.09 13.72
CA SER A 309 -39.30 8.12 12.93
C SER A 309 -40.30 9.08 13.57
N SER A 310 -41.48 9.23 12.97
CA SER A 310 -42.56 10.07 13.53
C SER A 310 -43.13 9.55 14.85
N LYS A 311 -42.86 8.30 15.21
CA LYS A 311 -43.32 7.63 16.44
C LYS A 311 -42.19 7.14 17.34
N TYR A 312 -41.21 6.46 16.75
CA TYR A 312 -40.18 5.77 17.52
C TYR A 312 -38.80 6.35 17.26
N ARG A 313 -37.95 6.35 18.28
CA ARG A 313 -36.51 6.55 18.18
C ARG A 313 -35.81 5.21 18.38
N PHE A 314 -35.01 4.79 17.41
CA PHE A 314 -34.23 3.57 17.49
C PHE A 314 -32.79 3.91 17.81
N VAL A 315 -32.19 3.15 18.72
CA VAL A 315 -30.78 3.28 19.09
C VAL A 315 -30.15 1.90 19.00
N GLU A 316 -29.11 1.80 18.20
CA GLU A 316 -28.34 0.57 17.97
C GLU A 316 -26.92 0.82 18.47
N GLU A 317 -26.46 -0.02 19.41
CA GLU A 317 -25.12 0.08 19.98
C GLU A 317 -24.25 -1.09 19.50
N LEU A 318 -23.08 -0.76 19.01
CA LEU A 318 -22.11 -1.67 18.43
C LEU A 318 -20.74 -1.43 19.06
N GLN A 319 -19.91 -2.47 19.11
CA GLN A 319 -18.51 -2.39 19.51
C GLN A 319 -17.60 -2.65 18.32
N ILE A 320 -16.70 -1.72 18.03
CA ILE A 320 -15.65 -1.91 17.03
C ILE A 320 -14.60 -2.90 17.57
N LYS A 321 -14.33 -3.95 16.80
CA LYS A 321 -13.37 -5.01 17.11
C LYS A 321 -12.55 -5.41 15.89
N ASP A 322 -11.47 -6.11 16.16
CA ASP A 322 -10.66 -6.76 15.15
C ASP A 322 -11.32 -8.04 14.62
N GLN A 323 -10.96 -8.39 13.39
CA GLN A 323 -11.29 -9.65 12.71
C GLN A 323 -9.98 -10.39 12.40
N GLY A 324 -9.48 -11.17 13.35
CA GLY A 324 -8.17 -11.81 13.24
C GLY A 324 -7.07 -10.75 13.12
N PHE A 325 -6.27 -10.80 12.05
CA PHE A 325 -5.24 -9.78 11.76
C PHE A 325 -5.79 -8.47 11.20
N ARG A 326 -7.09 -8.42 10.86
CA ARG A 326 -7.72 -7.24 10.26
C ARG A 326 -8.24 -6.30 11.34
N ILE A 327 -7.49 -5.23 11.58
CA ILE A 327 -7.81 -4.24 12.62
C ILE A 327 -9.10 -3.47 12.34
N HIS A 328 -9.91 -3.31 13.38
CA HIS A 328 -11.12 -2.47 13.39
C HIS A 328 -12.12 -2.77 12.26
N GLN A 329 -12.19 -4.02 11.79
CA GLN A 329 -13.07 -4.42 10.67
C GLN A 329 -14.40 -5.04 11.09
N ARG A 330 -14.61 -5.31 12.38
CA ARG A 330 -15.81 -5.98 12.86
C ARG A 330 -16.62 -5.07 13.78
N LEU A 331 -17.92 -4.96 13.54
CA LEU A 331 -18.87 -4.34 14.47
C LEU A 331 -19.66 -5.44 15.18
N LYS A 332 -19.45 -5.58 16.49
CA LYS A 332 -20.15 -6.55 17.33
C LYS A 332 -21.36 -5.87 17.98
N TRP A 333 -22.53 -6.48 17.89
CA TRP A 333 -23.71 -6.02 18.63
C TRP A 333 -23.48 -5.94 20.14
N LEU A 334 -23.86 -4.80 20.71
CA LEU A 334 -24.01 -4.60 22.16
C LEU A 334 -25.49 -4.64 22.52
N SER A 335 -26.29 -3.72 21.96
CA SER A 335 -27.71 -3.60 22.25
C SER A 335 -28.48 -3.01 21.04
N SER A 336 -29.80 -3.17 21.05
CA SER A 336 -30.69 -2.46 20.13
C SER A 336 -31.97 -2.16 20.88
N ILE A 337 -32.30 -0.87 21.02
CA ILE A 337 -33.46 -0.40 21.76
C ILE A 337 -34.36 0.48 20.90
N ILE A 338 -35.63 0.45 21.22
CA ILE A 338 -36.69 1.28 20.62
C ILE A 338 -37.27 2.12 21.75
N VAL A 339 -37.30 3.43 21.55
CA VAL A 339 -37.86 4.39 22.50
C VAL A 339 -39.10 5.01 21.87
N ASP A 340 -40.25 4.88 22.54
CA ASP A 340 -41.50 5.52 22.11
C ASP A 340 -41.52 7.01 22.43
N LYS A 341 -42.54 7.74 21.97
CA LYS A 341 -42.73 9.17 22.26
C LYS A 341 -42.83 9.47 23.74
N GLU A 342 -43.42 8.54 24.50
CA GLU A 342 -43.62 8.63 25.94
C GLU A 342 -42.33 8.30 26.72
N GLY A 343 -41.27 7.87 26.05
CA GLY A 343 -39.98 7.53 26.65
C GLY A 343 -39.85 6.05 27.08
N GLU A 344 -40.88 5.24 26.85
CA GLU A 344 -40.84 3.80 27.12
C GLU A 344 -39.78 3.10 26.25
N VAL A 345 -38.90 2.32 26.89
CA VAL A 345 -37.78 1.66 26.24
C VAL A 345 -38.10 0.18 26.05
N THR A 346 -38.13 -0.28 24.80
CA THR A 346 -38.27 -1.68 24.43
C THR A 346 -36.95 -2.21 23.88
N GLU A 347 -36.42 -3.28 24.49
CA GLU A 347 -35.19 -3.92 24.04
C GLU A 347 -35.46 -4.99 22.97
N CYS A 348 -34.70 -4.94 21.88
CA CYS A 348 -34.76 -5.93 20.81
C CYS A 348 -33.90 -7.16 21.16
N SER A 349 -34.39 -8.35 20.82
CA SER A 349 -33.65 -9.59 21.09
C SER A 349 -32.42 -9.74 20.17
N MET A 350 -31.24 -9.89 20.78
CA MET A 350 -29.96 -10.01 20.05
C MET A 350 -29.59 -11.47 19.68
N LYS A 351 -30.42 -12.46 20.02
CA LYS A 351 -30.06 -13.90 19.90
C LYS A 351 -29.71 -14.33 18.47
N LYS A 352 -30.37 -13.75 17.47
CA LYS A 352 -30.19 -14.10 16.05
C LYS A 352 -29.27 -13.12 15.32
N GLU A 353 -28.77 -12.11 16.03
CA GLU A 353 -28.00 -11.04 15.43
C GLU A 353 -26.55 -11.47 15.18
N LYS A 354 -26.06 -11.14 13.98
CA LYS A 354 -24.68 -11.42 13.57
C LYS A 354 -23.89 -10.12 13.49
N PRO A 355 -22.58 -10.16 13.80
CA PRO A 355 -21.73 -8.98 13.68
C PRO A 355 -21.61 -8.52 12.22
N PHE A 356 -21.26 -7.26 12.03
CA PHE A 356 -20.94 -6.73 10.73
C PHE A 356 -19.45 -6.85 10.44
N PHE A 357 -19.11 -7.08 9.18
CA PHE A 357 -17.74 -7.11 8.68
C PHE A 357 -17.54 -6.05 7.61
N PHE A 358 -16.44 -5.33 7.68
CA PHE A 358 -16.08 -4.30 6.71
C PHE A 358 -15.66 -4.93 5.38
N SER A 359 -16.22 -4.40 4.30
CA SER A 359 -15.90 -4.71 2.92
C SER A 359 -15.55 -3.43 2.19
N ARG A 360 -14.31 -3.32 1.69
CA ARG A 360 -13.80 -2.15 0.97
C ARG A 360 -14.45 -2.07 -0.43
N VAL A 361 -14.82 -0.87 -0.86
CA VAL A 361 -15.46 -0.62 -2.16
C VAL A 361 -14.70 0.48 -2.89
N ARG A 362 -14.00 0.12 -3.98
CA ARG A 362 -13.11 1.05 -4.70
C ARG A 362 -13.82 2.28 -5.27
N SER A 363 -15.05 2.13 -5.76
CA SER A 363 -15.83 3.22 -6.33
C SER A 363 -16.20 4.31 -5.32
N TYR A 364 -16.09 4.03 -4.01
CA TYR A 364 -16.44 5.03 -2.98
C TYR A 364 -15.29 5.98 -2.67
N VAL A 365 -14.05 5.63 -3.03
CA VAL A 365 -12.86 6.45 -2.79
C VAL A 365 -12.87 7.71 -3.65
N SER A 366 -13.48 7.65 -4.84
CA SER A 366 -13.58 8.79 -5.77
C SER A 366 -14.74 9.74 -5.49
N ALA A 367 -15.62 9.41 -4.54
CA ALA A 367 -16.87 10.14 -4.29
C ALA A 367 -16.91 10.88 -2.94
N SER A 368 -15.80 10.87 -2.20
CA SER A 368 -15.71 11.39 -0.82
C SER A 368 -14.72 12.53 -0.67
#